data_AF-A0A353RVU3-F1
#
_entry.id   AF-A0A353RVU3-F1
#
_cell.length_a   1.000
_cell.length_b   1.000
_cell.length_c   1.000
_cell.angle_alpha   90.00
_cell.angle_beta   90.00
_cell.angle_gamma   90.00
#
_symmetry.space_group_name_H-M   'P 1'
#
loop_
_entity.id
_entity.type
_entity.pdbx_description
1 polymer ?
#
loop_
_entity_poly.entity_id
_entity_poly.type
_entity_poly.pdbx_seq_one_letter_code
_entity_poly.pdbx_strand_id
1 'polypeptide(L)'
;MKKIIVLICLLALVCSPVFAFIYQVKILTKEEVKILKDSQLQEVYVDVMIEKKASETFHQRAGFAPKEYEQFKELLGMVIRLRQEMLERKMEVPPVDEWIK
;
A
#
# COMPACT_ATOMS: atom_id res chain seq x y z
N MET A 1 46.60 8.80 -3.69
CA MET A 1 45.51 8.66 -4.69
C MET A 1 44.87 7.27 -4.72
N LYS A 2 45.63 6.16 -4.89
CA LYS A 2 45.06 4.79 -4.91
C LYS A 2 44.20 4.44 -3.67
N LYS A 3 44.59 4.87 -2.47
CA LYS A 3 43.83 4.64 -1.22
C LYS A 3 42.48 5.39 -1.15
N ILE A 4 42.36 6.54 -1.80
CA ILE A 4 41.11 7.33 -1.85
C ILE A 4 40.11 6.69 -2.82
N ILE A 5 40.62 6.15 -3.95
CA ILE A 5 39.79 5.46 -4.95
C ILE A 5 39.15 4.19 -4.35
N VAL A 6 39.91 3.42 -3.56
CA VAL A 6 39.39 2.23 -2.87
C VAL A 6 38.30 2.60 -1.86
N LEU A 7 38.46 3.72 -1.14
CA LEU A 7 37.46 4.18 -0.16
C LEU A 7 36.15 4.64 -0.83
N ILE A 8 36.23 5.28 -1.99
CA ILE A 8 35.06 5.70 -2.78
C ILE A 8 34.32 4.49 -3.38
N CYS A 9 35.06 3.48 -3.87
CA CYS A 9 34.45 2.24 -4.37
C CYS A 9 33.76 1.44 -3.25
N LEU A 10 34.30 1.45 -2.03
CA LEU A 10 33.69 0.77 -0.89
C LEU A 10 32.41 1.48 -0.42
N LEU A 11 32.36 2.81 -0.49
CA LEU A 11 31.19 3.59 -0.08
C LEU A 11 30.01 3.45 -1.09
N ALA A 12 30.32 3.27 -2.37
CA ALA A 12 29.31 3.08 -3.41
C ALA A 12 28.58 1.72 -3.32
N LEU A 13 29.18 0.72 -2.68
CA LEU A 13 28.60 -0.63 -2.52
C LEU A 13 27.49 -0.70 -1.43
N VAL A 14 27.36 0.32 -0.58
CA VAL A 14 26.38 0.32 0.53
C VAL A 14 25.11 1.11 0.19
N CYS A 15 25.05 1.75 -0.97
CA CYS A 15 23.87 2.51 -1.41
C CYS A 15 22.85 1.59 -2.09
N SER A 16 22.21 0.72 -1.30
CA SER A 16 20.99 0.06 -1.78
C SER A 16 19.88 1.11 -1.81
N PRO A 17 19.17 1.33 -2.94
CA PRO A 17 17.98 2.17 -2.93
C PRO A 17 16.95 1.44 -2.06
N VAL A 18 16.78 1.92 -0.83
CA VAL A 18 15.63 1.55 -0.02
C VAL A 18 14.44 2.18 -0.74
N PHE A 19 13.74 1.37 -1.53
CA PHE A 19 12.39 1.70 -1.97
C PHE A 19 11.51 1.71 -0.72
N ALA A 20 11.53 2.84 0.00
CA ALA A 20 10.59 3.09 1.07
C ALA A 20 9.19 3.13 0.44
N PHE A 21 8.49 2.01 0.52
CA PHE A 21 7.06 1.98 0.29
C PHE A 21 6.43 2.66 1.51
N ILE A 22 5.67 3.72 1.28
CA ILE A 22 5.06 4.51 2.35
C ILE A 22 3.95 3.68 3.03
N TYR A 23 3.33 2.78 2.28
CA TYR A 23 2.30 1.85 2.76
C TYR A 23 2.90 0.48 3.03
N GLN A 24 2.52 -0.14 4.14
CA GLN A 24 2.99 -1.50 4.50
C GLN A 24 2.12 -2.62 3.95
N VAL A 25 1.11 -2.29 3.13
CA VAL A 25 0.19 -3.27 2.55
C VAL A 25 0.62 -3.65 1.13
N LYS A 26 0.68 -4.96 0.88
CA LYS A 26 0.94 -5.52 -0.44
C LYS A 26 -0.24 -5.22 -1.37
N ILE A 27 0.01 -4.47 -2.45
CA ILE A 27 -1.00 -4.22 -3.49
C ILE A 27 -1.26 -5.49 -4.29
N LEU A 28 -2.47 -6.05 -4.16
CA LEU A 28 -2.87 -7.28 -4.84
C LEU A 28 -3.45 -7.01 -6.24
N THR A 29 -3.15 -7.91 -7.17
CA THR A 29 -3.81 -7.94 -8.49
C THR A 29 -5.23 -8.49 -8.39
N LYS A 30 -6.01 -8.38 -9.48
CA LYS A 30 -7.37 -8.92 -9.53
C LYS A 30 -7.38 -10.44 -9.33
N GLU A 31 -6.41 -11.13 -9.93
CA GLU A 31 -6.24 -12.57 -9.87
C GLU A 31 -5.85 -13.01 -8.45
N GLU A 32 -4.96 -12.25 -7.79
CA GLU A 32 -4.58 -12.50 -6.39
C GLU A 32 -5.75 -12.28 -5.42
N VAL A 33 -6.62 -11.28 -5.68
CA VAL A 33 -7.84 -11.06 -4.88
C VAL A 33 -8.82 -12.23 -5.01
N LYS A 34 -9.00 -12.76 -6.24
CA LYS A 34 -9.93 -13.86 -6.51
C LYS A 34 -9.58 -15.17 -5.79
N ILE A 35 -8.29 -15.42 -5.54
CA ILE A 35 -7.87 -16.64 -4.85
C ILE A 35 -7.97 -16.54 -3.32
N LEU A 36 -8.25 -15.35 -2.77
CA LEU A 36 -8.44 -15.18 -1.33
C LEU A 36 -9.67 -15.93 -0.85
N LYS A 37 -9.59 -16.51 0.36
CA LYS A 37 -10.77 -16.99 1.08
C LYS A 37 -11.56 -15.81 1.64
N ASP A 38 -12.83 -16.02 1.92
CA ASP A 38 -13.74 -14.97 2.42
C ASP A 38 -13.21 -14.29 3.70
N SER A 39 -12.67 -15.05 4.64
CA SER A 39 -12.08 -14.47 5.87
C SER A 39 -10.87 -13.59 5.57
N GLN A 40 -10.02 -14.02 4.64
CA GLN A 40 -8.84 -13.25 4.20
C GLN A 40 -9.25 -12.00 3.42
N LEU A 41 -10.32 -12.08 2.64
CA LEU A 41 -10.82 -10.96 1.86
C LEU A 41 -11.29 -9.83 2.77
N GLN A 42 -11.98 -10.16 3.87
CA GLN A 42 -12.39 -9.19 4.89
C GLN A 42 -11.20 -8.62 5.67
N GLU A 43 -10.27 -9.47 6.11
CA GLU A 43 -9.07 -9.05 6.83
C GLU A 43 -8.23 -8.07 6.00
N VAL A 44 -7.90 -8.45 4.77
CA VAL A 44 -7.15 -7.60 3.82
C VAL A 44 -7.91 -6.31 3.53
N TYR A 45 -9.24 -6.36 3.39
CA TYR A 45 -10.04 -5.15 3.20
C TYR A 45 -9.94 -4.20 4.38
N VAL A 46 -10.04 -4.69 5.61
CA VAL A 46 -9.91 -3.86 6.81
C VAL A 46 -8.53 -3.21 6.87
N ASP A 47 -7.46 -3.98 6.65
CA ASP A 47 -6.09 -3.47 6.68
C ASP A 47 -5.86 -2.36 5.64
N VAL A 48 -6.33 -2.58 4.40
CA VAL A 48 -6.23 -1.57 3.32
C VAL A 48 -7.00 -0.30 3.69
N MET A 49 -8.18 -0.42 4.30
CA MET A 49 -8.97 0.73 4.72
C MET A 49 -8.28 1.52 5.85
N ILE A 50 -7.59 0.85 6.77
CA ILE A 50 -6.76 1.49 7.80
C ILE A 50 -5.62 2.27 7.16
N GLU A 51 -4.86 1.65 6.25
CA GLU A 51 -3.77 2.32 5.53
C GLU A 51 -4.27 3.51 4.71
N LYS A 52 -5.43 3.38 4.06
CA LYS A 52 -6.07 4.48 3.31
C LYS A 52 -6.33 5.66 4.24
N LYS A 53 -6.94 5.43 5.41
CA LYS A 53 -7.25 6.49 6.37
C LYS A 53 -5.98 7.11 6.94
N ALA A 54 -4.96 6.31 7.23
CA ALA A 54 -3.65 6.81 7.67
C ALA A 54 -3.04 7.72 6.60
N SER A 55 -3.04 7.29 5.34
CA SER A 55 -2.58 8.08 4.20
C SER A 55 -3.30 9.43 4.09
N GLU A 56 -4.64 9.40 4.11
CA GLU A 56 -5.46 10.62 4.05
C GLU A 56 -5.13 11.57 5.19
N THR A 57 -4.91 11.04 6.39
CA THR A 57 -4.58 11.83 7.59
C THR A 57 -3.19 12.46 7.49
N PHE A 58 -2.18 11.71 7.03
CA PHE A 58 -0.82 12.24 6.88
C PHE A 58 -0.73 13.32 5.79
N HIS A 59 -1.43 13.14 4.68
CA HIS A 59 -1.36 14.04 3.54
C HIS A 59 -2.41 15.16 3.58
N GLN A 60 -3.31 15.18 4.57
CA GLN A 60 -4.34 16.22 4.69
C GLN A 60 -3.78 17.64 4.73
N ARG A 61 -2.60 17.82 5.35
CA ARG A 61 -1.97 19.14 5.54
C ARG A 61 -0.89 19.46 4.51
N ALA A 62 -0.14 18.45 4.06
CA ALA A 62 1.00 18.63 3.18
C ALA A 62 0.67 18.41 1.69
N GLY A 63 -0.47 17.78 1.39
CA GLY A 63 -0.77 17.25 0.05
C GLY A 63 0.09 16.02 -0.27
N PHE A 64 -0.14 15.43 -1.43
CA PHE A 64 0.66 14.30 -1.94
C PHE A 64 1.75 14.81 -2.89
N ALA A 65 2.97 14.33 -2.75
CA ALA A 65 3.94 14.38 -3.83
C ALA A 65 3.51 13.44 -4.98
N PRO A 66 3.96 13.64 -6.23
CA PRO A 66 3.49 12.87 -7.38
C PRO A 66 3.60 11.35 -7.22
N LYS A 67 4.71 10.87 -6.63
CA LYS A 67 4.92 9.44 -6.37
C LYS A 67 3.92 8.89 -5.33
N GLU A 68 3.69 9.65 -4.26
CA GLU A 68 2.80 9.28 -3.17
C GLU A 68 1.35 9.24 -3.63
N TYR A 69 0.99 10.15 -4.54
CA TYR A 69 -0.31 10.18 -5.20
C TYR A 69 -0.55 8.94 -6.06
N GLU A 70 0.44 8.52 -6.86
CA GLU A 70 0.32 7.29 -7.65
C GLU A 70 0.16 6.06 -6.75
N GLN A 71 0.92 5.96 -5.66
CA GLN A 71 0.76 4.89 -4.68
C GLN A 71 -0.62 4.95 -3.98
N PHE A 72 -1.13 6.14 -3.68
CA PHE A 72 -2.46 6.31 -3.11
C PHE A 72 -3.55 5.85 -4.10
N LYS A 73 -3.39 6.13 -5.40
CA LYS A 73 -4.28 5.59 -6.43
C LYS A 73 -4.25 4.06 -6.50
N GLU A 74 -3.07 3.45 -6.39
CA GLU A 74 -2.94 1.99 -6.34
C GLU A 74 -3.68 1.39 -5.14
N LEU A 75 -3.56 2.04 -3.97
CA LEU A 75 -4.27 1.66 -2.74
C LEU A 75 -5.80 1.76 -2.92
N LEU A 76 -6.30 2.86 -3.49
CA LEU A 76 -7.72 3.01 -3.83
C LEU A 76 -8.18 1.95 -4.84
N GLY A 77 -7.34 1.63 -5.83
CA GLY A 77 -7.61 0.56 -6.78
C GLY A 77 -7.75 -0.81 -6.10
N MET A 78 -6.92 -1.09 -5.09
CA MET A 78 -7.03 -2.31 -4.29
C MET A 78 -8.33 -2.35 -3.48
N VAL A 79 -8.74 -1.25 -2.84
CA VAL A 79 -10.05 -1.14 -2.14
C VAL A 79 -11.19 -1.50 -3.08
N ILE A 80 -11.19 -0.98 -4.30
CA ILE A 80 -12.25 -1.23 -5.28
C ILE A 80 -12.30 -2.72 -5.66
N ARG A 81 -11.14 -3.36 -5.93
CA ARG A 81 -11.08 -4.78 -6.29
C ARG A 81 -11.60 -5.66 -5.17
N LEU A 82 -11.21 -5.39 -3.92
CA LEU A 82 -11.69 -6.13 -2.75
C LEU A 82 -13.21 -5.99 -2.57
N ARG A 83 -13.74 -4.77 -2.69
CA ARG A 83 -15.20 -4.54 -2.61
C ARG A 83 -15.96 -5.22 -3.74
N GLN A 84 -15.44 -5.17 -4.97
CA GLN A 84 -16.04 -5.87 -6.10
C GLN A 84 -16.11 -7.38 -5.85
N GLU A 85 -15.01 -7.99 -5.40
CA GLU A 85 -14.99 -9.42 -5.10
C GLU A 85 -15.95 -9.79 -3.95
N MET A 86 -16.02 -8.99 -2.88
CA MET A 86 -16.99 -9.21 -1.80
C MET A 86 -18.43 -9.11 -2.31
N LEU A 87 -18.73 -8.14 -3.17
CA LEU A 87 -20.05 -7.99 -3.79
C LEU A 87 -20.39 -9.17 -4.72
N GLU A 88 -19.44 -9.62 -5.54
CA GLU A 88 -19.59 -10.79 -6.42
C GLU A 88 -19.91 -12.05 -5.59
N ARG A 89 -19.29 -12.19 -4.42
CA ARG A 89 -19.53 -13.28 -3.46
C ARG A 89 -20.75 -13.07 -2.56
N LYS A 90 -21.48 -11.96 -2.70
CA LYS A 90 -22.61 -11.57 -1.83
C LYS A 90 -22.23 -11.51 -0.35
N MET A 91 -20.98 -11.18 -0.06
CA MET A 91 -20.48 -10.99 1.30
C MET A 91 -20.87 -9.60 1.81
N GLU A 92 -21.08 -9.51 3.12
CA GLU A 92 -21.22 -8.23 3.78
C GLU A 92 -19.87 -7.51 3.78
N VAL A 93 -19.86 -6.25 3.33
CA VAL A 93 -18.67 -5.40 3.34
C VAL A 93 -18.60 -4.70 4.70
N PRO A 94 -17.53 -4.89 5.48
CA PRO A 94 -17.38 -4.23 6.76
C PRO A 94 -17.47 -2.69 6.61
N PRO A 95 -18.28 -1.98 7.41
CA PRO A 95 -18.42 -0.51 7.34
C PRO A 95 -17.24 0.22 8.02
N VAL A 96 -16.02 -0.09 7.58
CA VAL A 96 -14.78 0.39 8.22
C VAL A 96 -14.73 1.91 8.31
N ASP A 97 -15.14 2.62 7.25
CA ASP A 97 -15.20 4.09 7.21
C ASP A 97 -16.08 4.70 8.32
N GLU A 98 -17.04 3.94 8.85
CA GLU A 98 -17.89 4.38 9.96
C GLU A 98 -17.25 4.13 11.32
N TRP A 99 -16.41 3.09 11.42
CA TRP A 99 -15.72 2.71 12.65
C TRP A 99 -14.50 3.58 12.95
N ILE A 100 -13.82 4.10 11.92
CA ILE A 100 -12.57 4.86 12.04
C ILE A 100 -12.74 6.37 11.84
N LYS A 101 -13.96 6.90 12.08
CA LYS A 101 -14.27 8.32 11.94
C LYS A 101 -13.53 9.21 12.93
#